data_AF-A0A564Q1T0-F1
#
_entry.id   AF-A0A564Q1T0-F1
#
_cell.length_a   1.000
_cell.length_b   1.000
_cell.length_c   1.000
_cell.angle_alpha   90.00
_cell.angle_beta   90.00
_cell.angle_gamma   90.00
#
_symmetry.space_group_name_H-M   'P 1'
#
loop_
_entity.id
_entity.type
_entity.pdbx_description
1 polymer ?
#
loop_
_entity_poly.entity_id
_entity_poly.type
_entity_poly.pdbx_seq_one_letter_code
_entity_poly.pdbx_strand_id
1 'polypeptide(L)' 'MIDNEYTKKLENVIKQMLQPLKDIPFNLVIESMTGKKVISFDFTKSDHQDVLELLKQSAVKAGKEINNIRILKAKTE' A
#
# COMPACT_ATOMS: atom_id res chain seq x y z
N MET A 1 7.74 -12.02 -22.31
CA MET A 1 8.25 -12.22 -20.93
C MET A 1 8.88 -10.92 -20.50
N ILE A 2 8.18 -10.10 -19.71
CA ILE A 2 8.71 -8.80 -19.28
C ILE A 2 9.69 -9.04 -18.13
N ASP A 3 10.93 -9.25 -18.54
CA ASP A 3 12.18 -8.86 -17.90
C ASP A 3 12.35 -9.10 -16.38
N ASN A 4 12.58 -10.38 -16.04
CA ASN A 4 12.95 -10.84 -14.70
C ASN A 4 14.29 -10.22 -14.23
N GLU A 5 15.20 -9.88 -15.15
CA GLU A 5 16.52 -9.33 -14.80
C GLU A 5 16.41 -7.85 -14.41
N TYR A 6 15.65 -7.06 -15.17
CA TYR A 6 15.35 -5.67 -14.81
C TYR A 6 14.69 -5.56 -13.44
N THR A 7 13.66 -6.38 -13.19
CA THR A 7 12.96 -6.43 -11.90
C THR A 7 13.91 -6.76 -10.75
N LYS A 8 14.78 -7.77 -10.92
CA LYS A 8 15.79 -8.14 -9.91
C LYS A 8 16.81 -7.03 -9.63
N LYS A 9 17.27 -6.32 -10.66
CA LYS A 9 18.19 -5.18 -10.48
C LYS A 9 17.52 -4.08 -9.67
N LEU A 10 16.27 -3.75 -10.01
CA LEU A 10 15.49 -2.75 -9.29
C LEU A 10 15.27 -3.15 -7.83
N GLU A 11 14.86 -4.40 -7.57
CA GLU A 11 14.67 -4.91 -6.21
C GLU A 11 15.95 -4.86 -5.37
N ASN A 12 17.11 -5.19 -5.95
CA ASN A 12 18.39 -5.12 -5.25
C ASN A 12 18.79 -3.69 -4.88
N VAL A 13 18.57 -2.73 -5.79
CA VAL A 13 18.82 -1.31 -5.50
C VAL A 13 17.90 -0.83 -4.39
N ILE A 14 16.60 -1.13 -4.47
CA ILE A 14 15.63 -0.76 -3.43
C ILE A 14 16.01 -1.37 -2.07
N LYS A 15 16.43 -2.64 -2.03
CA LYS A 15 16.89 -3.29 -0.78
C LYS A 15 18.08 -2.55 -0.15
N GLN A 16 19.07 -2.16 -0.95
CA GLN A 16 20.23 -1.41 -0.45
C GLN A 16 19.82 -0.02 0.05
N MET A 17 18.89 0.66 -0.62
CA MET A 17 18.38 1.97 -0.20
C MET A 17 17.55 1.91 1.09
N LEU A 18 16.82 0.81 1.31
CA LEU A 18 15.99 0.62 2.51
C LEU A 18 16.78 0.07 3.70
N GLN A 19 17.98 -0.49 3.48
CA GLN A 19 18.82 -1.06 4.53
C GLN A 19 19.12 -0.11 5.70
N PRO A 20 19.37 1.20 5.50
CA PRO A 20 19.58 2.14 6.61
C PRO A 20 18.34 2.39 7.47
N LEU A 21 17.15 2.10 6.95
CA LEU A 21 15.88 2.22 7.69
C LEU A 21 15.60 0.99 8.54
N LYS A 22 16.38 -0.09 8.36
CA LYS A 22 16.28 -1.30 9.16
C LYS A 22 16.60 -0.96 10.61
N ASP A 23 15.79 -1.49 11.53
CA ASP A 23 15.88 -1.27 12.98
C ASP A 23 15.55 0.16 13.44
N ILE A 24 15.07 1.04 12.55
CA ILE A 24 14.49 2.33 12.91
C ILE A 24 12.98 2.15 13.14
N PRO A 25 12.41 2.71 14.23
CA PRO A 25 10.98 2.71 14.46
C PRO A 25 10.19 3.28 13.27
N PHE A 26 9.19 2.52 12.81
CA PHE A 26 8.37 2.88 11.65
C PHE A 26 7.77 4.30 11.74
N ASN A 27 7.28 4.69 12.92
CA ASN A 27 6.72 6.02 13.16
C ASN A 27 7.74 7.13 12.90
N LEU A 28 9.00 6.95 13.32
CA LEU A 28 10.07 7.94 13.11
C LEU A 28 10.46 8.05 11.63
N VAL A 29 10.53 6.92 10.92
CA VAL A 29 10.83 6.90 9.48
C VAL A 29 9.76 7.67 8.70
N ILE A 30 8.49 7.35 8.92
CA ILE A 30 7.38 7.99 8.21
C ILE A 30 7.27 9.47 8.55
N GLU A 31 7.40 9.84 9.82
CA GLU A 31 7.34 11.25 10.24
C GLU A 31 8.49 12.06 9.63
N SER A 32 9.71 11.50 9.60
CA SER A 32 10.88 12.17 9.00
C SER A 32 10.77 12.31 7.49
N MET A 33 10.20 11.32 6.79
CA MET A 33 10.08 11.33 5.32
C MET A 33 8.91 12.17 4.81
N THR A 34 7.80 12.21 5.56
CA THR A 34 6.53 12.79 5.08
C THR A 34 6.11 14.06 5.81
N GLY A 35 6.73 14.36 6.96
CA GLY A 35 6.30 15.41 7.88
C GLY A 35 4.93 15.13 8.54
N LYS A 36 4.43 13.90 8.46
CA LYS A 36 3.13 13.48 9.02
C LYS A 36 3.33 12.41 10.09
N LYS A 37 2.60 12.56 11.20
CA LYS A 37 2.60 11.57 12.27
C LYS A 37 1.82 10.33 11.87
N VAL A 38 2.36 9.17 12.25
CA VAL A 38 1.62 7.91 12.19
C VAL A 38 0.62 7.89 13.33
N ILE A 39 -0.67 7.85 12.99
CA ILE A 39 -1.75 7.76 13.96
C ILE A 39 -2.00 6.27 14.26
N SER A 40 -1.79 5.86 15.51
CA SER A 40 -2.18 4.53 15.96
C SER A 40 -3.70 4.40 15.96
N PHE A 41 -4.20 3.30 15.39
CA PHE A 41 -5.63 3.02 15.39
C PHE A 41 -6.14 2.78 16.82
N ASP A 42 -7.36 3.23 17.10
CA ASP A 42 -7.96 3.17 18.43
C ASP A 42 -9.44 2.83 18.25
N PHE A 43 -9.84 1.65 18.73
CA PHE A 43 -11.20 1.14 18.61
C PHE A 43 -12.21 1.91 19.47
N THR A 44 -11.76 2.72 20.42
CA THR A 44 -12.64 3.49 21.29
C THR A 44 -13.00 4.87 20.72
N LYS A 45 -12.27 5.33 19.69
CA LYS A 45 -12.50 6.64 19.06
C LYS A 45 -13.44 6.51 17.86
N SER A 46 -14.52 7.27 17.88
CA SER A 46 -15.49 7.36 16.78
C SER A 46 -14.83 7.69 15.44
N ASP A 47 -13.97 8.71 15.42
CA ASP A 47 -13.36 9.19 14.17
C ASP A 47 -12.49 8.12 13.50
N HIS A 48 -11.85 7.25 14.30
CA HIS A 48 -11.07 6.13 13.78
C HIS A 48 -11.99 5.05 13.19
N GLN A 49 -13.11 4.75 13.86
CA GLN A 49 -14.11 3.83 13.35
C GLN A 49 -14.73 4.33 12.03
N ASP A 50 -14.99 5.63 11.92
CA ASP A 50 -15.54 6.24 10.70
C ASP A 50 -14.56 6.10 9.52
N VAL A 51 -13.27 6.39 9.75
CA VAL A 51 -12.22 6.19 8.74
C VAL A 51 -12.12 4.72 8.33
N LEU A 52 -12.18 3.79 9.29
CA LEU A 52 -12.16 2.35 9.01
C LEU A 52 -13.35 1.94 8.11
N GLU A 53 -14.54 2.45 8.39
CA GLU A 53 -15.73 2.14 7.61
C GLU A 53 -15.64 2.69 6.18
N LEU A 54 -15.15 3.93 6.02
CA LEU A 54 -14.89 4.51 4.70
C LEU A 54 -13.85 3.70 3.91
N LEU A 55 -12.80 3.20 4.56
CA LEU A 55 -11.80 2.34 3.91
C LEU A 55 -12.39 1.01 3.46
N LYS A 56 -13.23 0.37 4.29
CA LYS A 56 -13.95 -0.86 3.90
C LYS A 56 -14.85 -0.62 2.69
N GLN A 57 -15.64 0.44 2.72
CA GLN A 57 -16.53 0.80 1.62
C GLN A 57 -15.76 1.09 0.34
N SER A 58 -14.63 1.80 0.45
CA SER A 58 -13.74 2.08 -0.68
C SER A 58 -13.16 0.80 -1.28
N ALA A 59 -12.69 -0.14 -0.46
CA ALA A 59 -12.16 -1.42 -0.93
C ALA A 59 -13.23 -2.27 -1.63
N VAL A 60 -14.43 -2.36 -1.05
CA VAL A 60 -15.56 -3.07 -1.67
C VAL A 60 -15.96 -2.41 -3.00
N LYS A 61 -16.03 -1.08 -3.03
CA LYS A 61 -16.36 -0.35 -4.26
C LYS A 61 -15.31 -0.57 -5.32
N ALA A 62 -14.03 -0.45 -4.99
CA ALA A 62 -12.92 -0.72 -5.91
C ALA A 62 -12.98 -2.15 -6.46
N GLY A 63 -13.20 -3.16 -5.61
CA GLY A 63 -13.34 -4.56 -6.03
C GLY A 63 -14.55 -4.79 -6.95
N LYS A 64 -15.69 -4.15 -6.67
CA LYS A 64 -16.88 -4.21 -7.54
C LYS A 64 -16.64 -3.52 -8.88
N GLU A 65 -16.02 -2.33 -8.88
CA GLU A 65 -15.70 -1.61 -10.11
C GLU A 65 -14.68 -2.37 -10.96
N ILE A 66 -13.68 -3.01 -10.35
CA ILE A 66 -12.74 -3.91 -11.05
C ILE A 66 -13.46 -5.10 -11.70
N ASN A 67 -14.51 -5.62 -11.06
CA ASN A 67 -15.28 -6.73 -11.64
C ASN A 67 -16.25 -6.25 -12.74
N ASN A 68 -16.80 -5.04 -12.60
CA ASN A 68 -17.74 -4.45 -13.57
C ASN A 68 -17.03 -3.94 -14.82
N ILE A 69 -15.93 -3.21 -14.64
CA ILE A 69 -14.95 -2.91 -15.68
C ILE A 69 -14.21 -4.22 -15.89
N ARG A 70 -14.80 -5.17 -16.65
CA ARG A 70 -14.12 -6.36 -17.17
C ARG A 70 -12.65 -5.98 -17.39
N ILE A 71 -11.74 -6.36 -16.49
CA ILE A 71 -10.32 -6.41 -16.82
C ILE A 71 -10.33 -7.38 -17.98
N LEU A 72 -10.22 -6.79 -19.16
CA LEU A 72 -10.38 -7.29 -20.52
C LEU A 72 -10.63 -8.81 -20.60
N LYS A 73 -11.56 -9.25 -21.46
CA LYS A 73 -11.52 -10.58 -22.08
C LYS A 73 -10.14 -10.79 -22.76
N ALA A 74 -9.08 -10.97 -21.97
CA ALA A 74 -7.69 -11.16 -22.31
C ALA A 74 -7.28 -12.62 -22.02
N LYS A 75 -8.28 -13.48 -21.86
CA LYS A 75 -8.22 -14.93 -22.05
C LYS A 75 -9.40 -15.37 -22.93
N THR A 76 -9.53 -14.74 -24.09
CA THR A 76 -10.23 -15.26 -25.27
C THR A 76 -9.27 -14.84 -26.38
N GLU A 77 -8.46 -15.71 -26.98
CA GLU A 77 -8.57 -17.13 -27.34
C GLU A 77 -7.24 -17.87 -27.08
#